data_AF-A0A7G6XEG0-F1
#
_entry.id   AF-A0A7G6XEG0-F1
#
_cell.length_a   1.000
_cell.length_b   1.000
_cell.length_c   1.000
_cell.angle_alpha   90.00
_cell.angle_beta   90.00
_cell.angle_gamma   90.00
#
_symmetry.space_group_name_H-M   'P 1'
#
loop_
_entity.id
_entity.type
_entity.pdbx_description
1 polymer ?
#
loop_
_entity_poly.entity_id
_entity_poly.type
_entity_poly.pdbx_seq_one_letter_code
_entity_poly.pdbx_strand_id
1 'polypeptide(L)'
;MRNRRLIVSAAVIAAGVGLVPGTAQADGPAKPDAHGVSAPDADLGKAAAPNFSTFTSAAERTVRPAGKDGAQAQGSAASEPTVGLSAKGTSARGISLSLAVSIDPDAQISAFIEWGDGSYDVFDTYGPTNQTVAHSYSEIGAYTIKVTLKDGTGERGSNSLAVVTPGSDFTPYKPTRLLDTRNGTGGPKAKIPAYGTTRVRISGNGDIPTGVTAVVLNVTVTNTNSAGHVTVWPEGSERPNTSNVNFAKGQTVPNLVIVPVDRNGYVDLYNGGWESVDLIADVTGYFTRTTSSGYTPINPSRFVDTRNGTGTAQGQVRGQATFGSKFAGRDGIPEDATAVALNVTVTNPREAGHLTVFPSGGSVPITSNVNFRAGQTVANSVIVPVGPDGSVNFRNGAWAGTDVIVDVVGYYRVGSRGAYLPFDPERLLDTRDSSDWAWGPLGGQGYIYMPLSTTRPANTAYVLNTTVTNTRGEGYLTVSPDPNTLSAYEGGWDSWPTPPNSSNLNWKRSETVPNLVQAGMGNNGIVDFWNRGWDDIDLVVDIFGVYQTN
;
A
#
# COMPACT_ATOMS: atom_id res chain seq x y z
N MET A 1 80.57 -67.05 9.65
CA MET A 1 80.62 -68.05 8.55
C MET A 1 79.99 -67.46 7.29
N ARG A 2 80.08 -68.13 6.14
CA ARG A 2 79.31 -67.99 4.86
C ARG A 2 77.97 -67.22 4.96
N ASN A 3 77.50 -66.34 4.03
CA ASN A 3 77.91 -65.83 2.69
C ASN A 3 77.44 -64.33 2.57
N ARG A 4 77.87 -63.37 1.70
CA ARG A 4 78.01 -63.25 0.20
C ARG A 4 76.68 -63.50 -0.55
N ARG A 5 76.10 -62.68 -1.46
CA ARG A 5 76.33 -61.38 -2.18
C ARG A 5 74.93 -60.67 -2.30
N LEU A 6 74.64 -59.51 -2.95
CA LEU A 6 75.35 -58.51 -3.81
C LEU A 6 75.47 -57.13 -3.08
N ILE A 7 75.92 -55.94 -3.55
CA ILE A 7 76.16 -55.14 -4.81
C ILE A 7 75.01 -54.24 -5.34
N VAL A 8 75.34 -52.94 -5.52
CA VAL A 8 74.83 -51.86 -6.43
C VAL A 8 74.04 -50.70 -5.77
N SER A 9 74.74 -49.54 -5.65
CA SER A 9 74.37 -48.12 -5.93
C SER A 9 73.00 -47.51 -5.52
N ALA A 10 72.88 -46.19 -5.25
CA ALA A 10 73.84 -45.11 -4.96
C ALA A 10 73.09 -43.83 -4.50
N ALA A 11 73.84 -42.78 -4.14
CA ALA A 11 73.43 -41.37 -4.02
C ALA A 11 72.35 -41.00 -2.97
N VAL A 12 72.80 -40.49 -1.83
CA VAL A 12 71.99 -39.57 -0.99
C VAL A 12 72.14 -38.16 -1.55
N ILE A 13 71.02 -37.47 -1.79
CA ILE A 13 70.98 -36.02 -2.04
C ILE A 13 69.95 -35.42 -1.08
N ALA A 14 70.33 -34.33 -0.40
CA ALA A 14 69.45 -33.63 0.52
C ALA A 14 68.74 -32.46 -0.18
N ALA A 15 67.41 -32.43 -0.02
CA ALA A 15 66.57 -31.24 -0.12
C ALA A 15 65.60 -31.33 1.07
N GLY A 16 65.17 -30.25 1.71
CA GLY A 16 65.19 -28.85 1.29
C GLY A 16 63.79 -28.31 1.51
N VAL A 17 63.52 -27.80 2.72
CA VAL A 17 62.15 -27.49 3.17
C VAL A 17 61.61 -26.27 2.44
N GLY A 18 60.90 -26.50 1.35
CA GLY A 18 60.14 -25.47 0.66
C GLY A 18 58.81 -25.22 1.36
N LEU A 19 58.66 -24.07 2.03
CA LEU A 19 57.32 -23.54 2.28
C LEU A 19 56.72 -23.14 0.94
N VAL A 20 55.67 -23.84 0.51
CA VAL A 20 54.79 -23.36 -0.54
C VAL A 20 53.94 -22.24 0.07
N PRO A 21 53.95 -21.01 -0.46
CA PRO A 21 52.95 -20.01 -0.11
C PRO A 21 51.63 -20.49 -0.71
N GLY A 22 50.83 -21.20 0.08
CA GLY A 22 49.43 -21.43 -0.26
C GLY A 22 48.78 -20.07 -0.45
N THR A 23 48.17 -19.84 -1.61
CA THR A 23 47.32 -18.66 -1.79
C THR A 23 46.17 -18.77 -0.81
N ALA A 24 46.29 -18.03 0.30
CA ALA A 24 45.15 -17.70 1.13
C ALA A 24 44.24 -16.80 0.29
N GLN A 25 43.46 -17.43 -0.57
CA GLN A 25 42.24 -16.87 -1.10
C GLN A 25 41.35 -16.69 0.13
N ALA A 26 41.46 -15.52 0.77
CA ALA A 26 40.44 -15.05 1.68
C ALA A 26 39.12 -15.17 0.92
N ASP A 27 38.12 -15.78 1.56
CA ASP A 27 36.77 -15.73 1.02
C ASP A 27 36.44 -14.27 0.71
N GLY A 28 35.85 -14.03 -0.47
CA GLY A 28 35.35 -12.70 -0.80
C GLY A 28 34.42 -12.24 0.33
N PRO A 29 34.33 -10.92 0.61
CA PRO A 29 33.54 -10.41 1.73
C PRO A 29 32.17 -11.08 1.71
N ALA A 30 31.84 -11.78 2.80
CA ALA A 30 30.75 -12.73 2.84
C ALA A 30 29.51 -12.10 2.21
N LYS A 31 28.93 -12.78 1.21
CA LYS A 31 27.73 -12.33 0.51
C LYS A 31 26.70 -11.96 1.59
N PRO A 32 26.20 -10.71 1.64
CA PRO A 32 25.25 -10.31 2.67
C PRO A 32 24.11 -11.31 2.74
N ASP A 33 23.73 -11.70 3.96
CA ASP A 33 22.69 -12.70 4.11
C ASP A 33 21.32 -12.13 3.67
N ALA A 34 20.53 -12.99 3.03
CA ALA A 34 19.13 -12.73 2.74
C ALA A 34 18.28 -13.58 3.68
N HIS A 35 17.26 -12.95 4.27
CA HIS A 35 16.40 -13.62 5.24
C HIS A 35 14.94 -13.40 4.87
N GLY A 36 14.13 -14.46 5.01
CA GLY A 36 12.69 -14.39 4.79
C GLY A 36 11.94 -14.13 6.09
N VAL A 37 10.94 -13.26 6.03
CA VAL A 37 9.79 -13.40 6.93
C VAL A 37 8.94 -14.56 6.39
N SER A 38 8.25 -15.29 7.27
CA SER A 38 7.14 -16.16 6.85
C SER A 38 6.03 -15.36 6.16
N ALA A 39 4.97 -16.02 5.70
CA ALA A 39 3.71 -15.29 5.49
C ALA A 39 3.37 -14.62 6.83
N PRO A 40 3.25 -13.27 6.92
CA PRO A 40 3.24 -12.59 8.22
C PRO A 40 2.09 -13.04 9.11
N ASP A 41 2.33 -13.10 10.42
CA ASP A 41 1.33 -13.47 11.45
C ASP A 41 0.13 -12.50 11.48
N ALA A 42 0.29 -11.32 10.86
CA ALA A 42 -0.77 -10.39 10.50
C ALA A 42 -1.81 -11.03 9.57
N ASP A 43 -2.91 -11.53 10.14
CA ASP A 43 -4.05 -11.98 9.35
C ASP A 43 -4.75 -10.80 8.66
N LEU A 44 -4.30 -10.48 7.44
CA LEU A 44 -4.94 -9.44 6.62
C LEU A 44 -6.43 -9.71 6.31
N GLY A 45 -6.96 -10.91 6.57
CA GLY A 45 -8.40 -11.21 6.52
C GLY A 45 -9.15 -10.63 7.73
N LYS A 46 -8.55 -10.70 8.91
CA LYS A 46 -8.96 -9.99 10.13
C LYS A 46 -8.72 -8.48 10.02
N ALA A 47 -7.60 -8.03 9.45
CA ALA A 47 -7.33 -6.59 9.20
C ALA A 47 -8.30 -5.99 8.16
N ALA A 48 -8.72 -6.78 7.16
CA ALA A 48 -9.77 -6.41 6.23
C ALA A 48 -11.18 -6.44 6.85
N ALA A 49 -11.42 -7.26 7.88
CA ALA A 49 -12.76 -7.56 8.41
C ALA A 49 -13.62 -6.34 8.80
N PRO A 50 -13.08 -5.23 9.36
CA PRO A 50 -13.86 -4.01 9.63
C PRO A 50 -14.54 -3.41 8.38
N ASN A 51 -13.98 -3.63 7.19
CA ASN A 51 -14.57 -3.18 5.92
C ASN A 51 -15.72 -4.07 5.44
N PHE A 52 -15.76 -5.34 5.87
CA PHE A 52 -16.71 -6.35 5.39
C PHE A 52 -18.06 -6.23 6.12
N SER A 53 -18.77 -5.14 5.81
CA SER A 53 -20.15 -4.92 6.17
C SER A 53 -21.01 -6.15 5.86
N THR A 54 -21.90 -6.50 6.78
CA THR A 54 -22.90 -7.56 6.61
C THR A 54 -24.28 -6.92 6.43
N PHE A 55 -24.92 -7.23 5.31
CA PHE A 55 -26.25 -6.73 4.93
C PHE A 55 -27.26 -7.88 5.08
N THR A 56 -28.46 -7.61 5.59
CA THR A 56 -29.50 -8.65 5.72
C THR A 56 -30.87 -8.18 5.26
N SER A 57 -31.65 -9.10 4.70
CA SER A 57 -33.10 -8.95 4.49
C SER A 57 -33.80 -10.20 5.02
N ALA A 58 -34.66 -10.04 6.02
CA ALA A 58 -35.34 -11.16 6.67
C ALA A 58 -36.36 -11.83 5.73
N ALA A 59 -36.69 -13.10 5.98
CA ALA A 59 -37.52 -13.92 5.07
C ALA A 59 -38.96 -13.38 4.92
N GLU A 60 -39.46 -12.72 5.95
CA GLU A 60 -40.75 -12.02 6.02
C GLU A 60 -40.84 -10.84 5.04
N ARG A 61 -39.72 -10.42 4.45
CA ARG A 61 -39.67 -9.39 3.39
C ARG A 61 -39.84 -9.96 1.98
N THR A 62 -40.11 -11.26 1.84
CA THR A 62 -40.44 -11.88 0.55
C THR A 62 -41.76 -11.31 0.01
N VAL A 63 -41.66 -10.56 -1.09
CA VAL A 63 -42.80 -9.98 -1.83
C VAL A 63 -43.43 -11.04 -2.72
N ARG A 64 -44.74 -10.96 -2.92
CA ARG A 64 -45.55 -11.93 -3.68
C ARG A 64 -46.01 -11.34 -5.01
N PRO A 65 -46.17 -12.16 -6.08
CA PRO A 65 -46.83 -11.72 -7.31
C PRO A 65 -48.29 -11.35 -7.05
N ALA A 66 -48.69 -10.18 -7.56
CA ALA A 66 -50.03 -9.64 -7.38
C ALA A 66 -51.12 -10.64 -7.85
N GLY A 67 -52.14 -10.84 -7.01
CA GLY A 67 -53.24 -11.78 -7.25
C GLY A 67 -53.12 -13.11 -6.51
N LYS A 68 -51.99 -13.41 -5.84
CA LYS A 68 -51.85 -14.58 -4.95
C LYS A 68 -52.18 -14.29 -3.47
N ASP A 69 -52.36 -13.03 -3.06
CA ASP A 69 -52.53 -12.59 -1.66
C ASP A 69 -53.96 -12.79 -1.07
N GLY A 70 -54.76 -13.74 -1.57
CA GLY A 70 -56.21 -13.67 -1.39
C GLY A 70 -57.05 -14.96 -1.39
N ALA A 71 -56.60 -16.05 -0.75
CA ALA A 71 -57.52 -17.14 -0.33
C ALA A 71 -56.93 -18.10 0.73
N GLN A 72 -57.07 -17.79 2.03
CA GLN A 72 -56.92 -18.83 3.07
C GLN A 72 -58.18 -19.70 3.15
N ALA A 73 -58.29 -20.66 2.23
CA ALA A 73 -59.29 -21.74 2.31
C ALA A 73 -58.84 -22.80 3.34
N GLN A 74 -59.79 -23.36 4.09
CA GLN A 74 -59.51 -24.40 5.10
C GLN A 74 -59.21 -25.75 4.45
N GLY A 75 -57.94 -26.02 4.16
CA GLY A 75 -57.46 -27.34 3.76
C GLY A 75 -55.98 -27.34 3.38
N SER A 76 -55.13 -27.84 4.31
CA SER A 76 -53.69 -28.14 4.13
C SER A 76 -52.96 -27.32 3.06
N ALA A 77 -53.00 -25.99 3.15
CA ALA A 77 -52.32 -25.13 2.20
C ALA A 77 -50.80 -25.29 2.36
N ALA A 78 -50.13 -25.59 1.24
CA ALA A 78 -48.68 -25.66 1.15
C ALA A 78 -48.03 -24.40 1.75
N SER A 79 -46.93 -24.55 2.50
CA SER A 79 -46.23 -23.38 3.04
C SER A 79 -45.62 -22.57 1.89
N GLU A 80 -46.21 -21.41 1.65
CA GLU A 80 -45.83 -20.51 0.57
C GLU A 80 -44.37 -20.04 0.75
N PRO A 81 -43.50 -20.23 -0.25
CA PRO A 81 -42.07 -20.14 -0.06
C PRO A 81 -41.59 -18.71 0.27
N THR A 82 -40.54 -18.64 1.09
CA THR A 82 -39.86 -17.40 1.47
C THR A 82 -38.34 -17.58 1.40
N VAL A 83 -37.61 -16.48 1.26
CA VAL A 83 -36.14 -16.49 1.29
C VAL A 83 -35.59 -15.36 2.15
N GLY A 84 -34.84 -15.69 3.18
CA GLY A 84 -33.98 -14.76 3.92
C GLY A 84 -32.64 -14.58 3.19
N LEU A 85 -32.09 -13.37 3.23
CA LEU A 85 -30.85 -12.99 2.56
C LEU A 85 -29.84 -12.42 3.57
N SER A 86 -28.59 -12.84 3.48
CA SER A 86 -27.46 -12.29 4.23
C SER A 86 -26.22 -12.20 3.35
N ALA A 87 -25.71 -10.99 3.09
CA ALA A 87 -24.56 -10.76 2.23
C ALA A 87 -23.40 -10.15 3.02
N LYS A 88 -22.17 -10.60 2.77
CA LYS A 88 -20.93 -10.09 3.39
C LYS A 88 -19.81 -9.96 2.36
N GLY A 89 -19.02 -8.89 2.45
CA GLY A 89 -17.83 -8.72 1.62
C GLY A 89 -16.76 -9.81 1.82
N THR A 90 -16.05 -10.15 0.75
CA THR A 90 -14.97 -11.17 0.72
C THR A 90 -13.65 -10.66 0.13
N SER A 91 -13.69 -9.67 -0.76
CA SER A 91 -12.54 -8.91 -1.26
C SER A 91 -12.95 -7.47 -1.52
N ALA A 92 -12.07 -6.63 -2.08
CA ALA A 92 -12.43 -5.27 -2.50
C ALA A 92 -13.64 -5.20 -3.45
N ARG A 93 -13.84 -6.23 -4.29
CA ARG A 93 -14.93 -6.33 -5.29
C ARG A 93 -15.84 -7.55 -5.08
N GLY A 94 -15.48 -8.48 -4.19
CA GLY A 94 -16.19 -9.72 -3.91
C GLY A 94 -17.22 -9.64 -2.78
N ILE A 95 -18.34 -10.34 -2.95
CA ILE A 95 -19.40 -10.55 -1.94
C ILE A 95 -19.78 -12.03 -1.89
N SER A 96 -20.02 -12.55 -0.69
CA SER A 96 -20.70 -13.83 -0.46
C SER A 96 -22.12 -13.57 0.01
N LEU A 97 -23.10 -14.21 -0.65
CA LEU A 97 -24.53 -14.19 -0.31
C LEU A 97 -24.92 -15.57 0.25
N SER A 98 -25.36 -15.61 1.50
CA SER A 98 -26.12 -16.71 2.06
C SER A 98 -27.63 -16.48 1.88
N LEU A 99 -28.30 -17.51 1.38
CA LEU A 99 -29.75 -17.59 1.20
C LEU A 99 -30.31 -18.62 2.18
N ALA A 100 -31.41 -18.29 2.85
CA ALA A 100 -32.17 -19.19 3.69
C ALA A 100 -33.57 -19.38 3.10
N VAL A 101 -33.74 -20.42 2.27
CA VAL A 101 -35.01 -20.74 1.60
C VAL A 101 -35.86 -21.60 2.54
N SER A 102 -37.11 -21.18 2.76
CA SER A 102 -38.12 -21.94 3.51
C SER A 102 -39.31 -22.23 2.60
N ILE A 103 -39.66 -23.51 2.48
CA ILE A 103 -40.71 -24.08 1.64
C ILE A 103 -41.09 -25.46 2.23
N ASP A 104 -42.21 -26.06 1.81
CA ASP A 104 -42.57 -27.43 2.21
C ASP A 104 -41.44 -28.44 1.94
N PRO A 105 -41.19 -29.41 2.83
CA PRO A 105 -40.09 -30.39 2.69
C PRO A 105 -40.07 -31.17 1.38
N ASP A 106 -41.25 -31.43 0.79
CA ASP A 106 -41.41 -32.25 -0.41
C ASP A 106 -41.52 -31.42 -1.71
N ALA A 107 -41.30 -30.11 -1.65
CA ALA A 107 -41.46 -29.21 -2.79
C ALA A 107 -40.11 -28.81 -3.42
N GLN A 108 -40.07 -28.79 -4.75
CA GLN A 108 -38.94 -28.28 -5.54
C GLN A 108 -39.15 -26.81 -5.91
N ILE A 109 -38.09 -26.00 -5.86
CA ILE A 109 -38.11 -24.61 -6.31
C ILE A 109 -36.75 -24.15 -6.86
N SER A 110 -36.76 -23.27 -7.85
CA SER A 110 -35.56 -22.65 -8.43
C SER A 110 -35.35 -21.25 -7.83
N ALA A 111 -34.15 -20.99 -7.32
CA ALA A 111 -33.74 -19.67 -6.84
C ALA A 111 -32.90 -18.95 -7.91
N PHE A 112 -33.46 -17.89 -8.50
CA PHE A 112 -32.77 -17.01 -9.44
C PHE A 112 -32.15 -15.84 -8.66
N ILE A 113 -30.83 -15.70 -8.68
CA ILE A 113 -30.10 -14.59 -8.04
C ILE A 113 -29.72 -13.59 -9.14
N GLU A 114 -30.35 -12.42 -9.15
CA GLU A 114 -29.99 -11.29 -10.01
C GLU A 114 -29.02 -10.38 -9.22
N TRP A 115 -27.74 -10.29 -9.61
CA TRP A 115 -26.71 -9.63 -8.80
C TRP A 115 -26.73 -8.09 -8.85
N GLY A 116 -27.52 -7.51 -9.75
CA GLY A 116 -27.67 -6.07 -9.94
C GLY A 116 -26.68 -5.44 -10.93
N ASP A 117 -25.73 -6.20 -11.46
CA ASP A 117 -24.75 -5.78 -12.49
C ASP A 117 -25.06 -6.35 -13.90
N GLY A 118 -26.19 -7.06 -14.04
CA GLY A 118 -26.59 -7.75 -15.27
C GLY A 118 -26.20 -9.24 -15.32
N SER A 119 -25.38 -9.71 -14.37
CA SER A 119 -25.14 -11.15 -14.17
C SER A 119 -26.20 -11.79 -13.27
N TYR A 120 -26.33 -13.11 -13.38
CA TYR A 120 -27.24 -13.90 -12.55
C TYR A 120 -26.73 -15.33 -12.33
N ASP A 121 -27.14 -15.92 -11.21
CA ASP A 121 -27.02 -17.34 -10.92
C ASP A 121 -28.40 -17.99 -10.81
N VAL A 122 -28.48 -19.31 -11.03
CA VAL A 122 -29.68 -20.10 -10.76
C VAL A 122 -29.27 -21.42 -10.11
N PHE A 123 -29.94 -21.80 -9.04
CA PHE A 123 -29.87 -23.16 -8.50
C PHE A 123 -31.27 -23.70 -8.19
N ASP A 124 -31.44 -25.00 -8.42
CA ASP A 124 -32.63 -25.74 -7.98
C ASP A 124 -32.42 -26.30 -6.59
N THR A 125 -33.48 -26.33 -5.79
CA THR A 125 -33.48 -26.89 -4.44
C THR A 125 -34.78 -27.63 -4.13
N TYR A 126 -34.75 -28.47 -3.09
CA TYR A 126 -35.85 -29.32 -2.65
C TYR A 126 -35.96 -29.23 -1.12
N GLY A 127 -37.13 -28.82 -0.62
CA GLY A 127 -37.34 -28.52 0.80
C GLY A 127 -36.56 -27.29 1.31
N PRO A 128 -36.64 -27.01 2.62
CA PRO A 128 -35.88 -25.92 3.25
C PRO A 128 -34.37 -26.09 3.07
N THR A 129 -33.70 -25.05 2.56
CA THR A 129 -32.27 -25.10 2.22
C THR A 129 -31.57 -23.79 2.56
N ASN A 130 -30.39 -23.92 3.18
CA ASN A 130 -29.42 -22.82 3.26
C ASN A 130 -28.35 -23.03 2.17
N GLN A 131 -28.15 -22.01 1.33
CA GLN A 131 -27.14 -22.03 0.25
C GLN A 131 -26.27 -20.80 0.35
N THR A 132 -24.98 -20.90 0.03
CA THR A 132 -24.07 -19.75 -0.05
C THR A 132 -23.44 -19.68 -1.43
N VAL A 133 -23.53 -18.52 -2.07
CA VAL A 133 -22.95 -18.24 -3.40
C VAL A 133 -21.99 -17.06 -3.28
N ALA A 134 -20.89 -17.07 -4.03
CA ALA A 134 -19.92 -15.98 -4.07
C ALA A 134 -19.90 -15.33 -5.45
N HIS A 135 -19.84 -13.99 -5.49
CA HIS A 135 -19.81 -13.18 -6.70
C HIS A 135 -18.73 -12.10 -6.59
N SER A 136 -18.17 -11.69 -7.73
CA SER A 136 -17.15 -10.63 -7.80
C SER A 136 -17.50 -9.63 -8.90
N TYR A 137 -17.90 -8.43 -8.49
CA TYR A 137 -18.34 -7.35 -9.38
C TYR A 137 -17.19 -6.86 -10.27
N SER A 138 -17.50 -6.46 -11.50
CA SER A 138 -16.52 -5.86 -12.43
C SER A 138 -16.06 -4.47 -11.97
N GLU A 139 -17.00 -3.69 -11.46
CA GLU A 139 -16.80 -2.34 -10.92
C GLU A 139 -16.96 -2.33 -9.39
N ILE A 140 -16.71 -1.18 -8.77
CA ILE A 140 -17.09 -0.92 -7.38
C ILE A 140 -18.37 -0.10 -7.35
N GLY A 141 -19.22 -0.30 -6.36
CA GLY A 141 -20.46 0.45 -6.28
C GLY A 141 -21.45 -0.04 -5.24
N ALA A 142 -22.66 0.47 -5.37
CA ALA A 142 -23.85 -0.01 -4.69
C ALA A 142 -24.68 -0.86 -5.67
N TYR A 143 -25.05 -2.06 -5.26
CA TYR A 143 -25.83 -3.00 -6.06
C TYR A 143 -27.08 -3.41 -5.28
N THR A 144 -28.14 -3.78 -6.00
CA THR A 144 -29.32 -4.43 -5.41
C THR A 144 -29.37 -5.86 -5.92
N ILE A 145 -29.01 -6.80 -5.04
CA ILE A 145 -29.21 -8.22 -5.30
C ILE A 145 -30.70 -8.51 -5.15
N LYS A 146 -31.31 -9.18 -6.13
CA LYS A 146 -32.69 -9.66 -6.07
C LYS A 146 -32.71 -11.17 -6.22
N VAL A 147 -33.28 -11.87 -5.24
CA VAL A 147 -33.54 -13.31 -5.34
C VAL A 147 -35.00 -13.53 -5.67
N THR A 148 -35.26 -14.31 -6.71
CA THR A 148 -36.60 -14.64 -7.19
C THR A 148 -36.80 -16.15 -7.17
N LEU A 149 -37.73 -16.62 -6.33
CA LEU A 149 -38.11 -18.02 -6.22
C LEU A 149 -39.19 -18.35 -7.25
N LYS A 150 -38.95 -19.36 -8.09
CA LYS A 150 -39.86 -19.79 -9.17
C LYS A 150 -40.03 -21.30 -9.19
N ASP A 151 -41.21 -21.77 -9.56
CA ASP A 151 -41.51 -23.17 -9.85
C ASP A 151 -42.16 -23.30 -11.25
N GLY A 152 -42.66 -24.49 -11.58
CA GLY A 152 -43.36 -24.75 -12.85
C GLY A 152 -44.65 -23.93 -13.07
N THR A 153 -45.13 -23.18 -12.07
CA THR A 153 -46.26 -22.23 -12.16
C THR A 153 -45.82 -20.77 -12.30
N GLY A 154 -44.51 -20.49 -12.30
CA GLY A 154 -43.93 -19.15 -12.38
C GLY A 154 -43.38 -18.65 -11.03
N GLU A 155 -43.39 -17.34 -10.82
CA GLU A 155 -42.89 -16.75 -9.57
C GLU A 155 -43.79 -17.10 -8.37
N ARG A 156 -43.14 -17.39 -7.24
CA ARG A 156 -43.79 -17.63 -5.95
C ARG A 156 -43.49 -16.50 -4.94
N GLY A 157 -42.28 -15.96 -4.97
CA GLY A 157 -41.94 -14.73 -4.28
C GLY A 157 -40.51 -14.27 -4.54
N SER A 158 -40.22 -13.01 -4.23
CA SER A 158 -38.89 -12.42 -4.38
C SER A 158 -38.50 -11.54 -3.18
N ASN A 159 -37.22 -11.53 -2.84
CA ASN A 159 -36.64 -10.67 -1.80
C ASN A 159 -35.41 -9.96 -2.36
N SER A 160 -35.12 -8.75 -1.88
CA SER A 160 -34.03 -7.92 -2.39
C SER A 160 -33.15 -7.39 -1.25
N LEU A 161 -31.86 -7.24 -1.54
CA LEU A 161 -30.85 -6.80 -0.60
C LEU A 161 -29.91 -5.78 -1.26
N ALA A 162 -29.90 -4.56 -0.74
CA ALA A 162 -28.93 -3.55 -1.14
C ALA A 162 -27.57 -3.84 -0.46
N VAL A 163 -26.51 -3.81 -1.25
CA VAL A 163 -25.11 -4.07 -0.83
C VAL A 163 -24.18 -3.01 -1.41
N VAL A 164 -22.99 -2.85 -0.82
CA VAL A 164 -21.88 -2.11 -1.43
C VAL A 164 -20.62 -2.97 -1.46
N THR A 165 -19.80 -2.79 -2.48
CA THR A 165 -18.47 -3.42 -2.55
C THR A 165 -17.58 -2.88 -1.42
N PRO A 166 -16.78 -3.72 -0.73
CA PRO A 166 -15.97 -3.26 0.40
C PRO A 166 -14.93 -2.19 0.04
N GLY A 167 -14.25 -2.39 -1.10
CA GLY A 167 -13.13 -1.57 -1.58
C GLY A 167 -13.55 -0.29 -2.29
N SER A 168 -12.56 0.45 -2.75
CA SER A 168 -12.72 1.83 -3.23
C SER A 168 -11.66 2.24 -4.25
N ASP A 169 -12.03 3.05 -5.24
CA ASP A 169 -11.14 3.55 -6.29
C ASP A 169 -10.65 4.95 -5.94
N PHE A 170 -9.45 5.28 -6.44
CA PHE A 170 -8.80 6.57 -6.22
C PHE A 170 -9.40 7.65 -7.13
N THR A 171 -9.72 8.79 -6.55
CA THR A 171 -10.07 10.02 -7.26
C THR A 171 -8.93 11.02 -7.08
N PRO A 172 -8.15 11.32 -8.15
CA PRO A 172 -7.08 12.31 -8.09
C PRO A 172 -7.63 13.70 -7.76
N TYR A 173 -6.92 14.45 -6.92
CA TYR A 173 -7.36 15.77 -6.47
C TYR A 173 -6.22 16.79 -6.53
N LYS A 174 -6.54 18.06 -6.81
CA LYS A 174 -5.53 19.13 -6.92
C LYS A 174 -4.87 19.35 -5.54
N PRO A 175 -3.52 19.40 -5.43
CA PRO A 175 -2.83 19.70 -4.18
C PRO A 175 -3.39 20.94 -3.46
N THR A 176 -4.02 20.73 -2.31
CA THR A 176 -4.86 21.73 -1.60
C THR A 176 -4.72 21.59 -0.09
N ARG A 177 -4.69 22.71 0.63
CA ARG A 177 -4.44 22.75 2.07
C ARG A 177 -5.73 22.58 2.89
N LEU A 178 -5.82 21.49 3.66
CA LEU A 178 -6.95 21.23 4.56
C LEU A 178 -6.66 21.61 6.02
N LEU A 179 -5.39 21.66 6.44
CA LEU A 179 -4.96 22.11 7.78
C LEU A 179 -3.67 22.94 7.69
N ASP A 180 -3.57 24.02 8.48
CA ASP A 180 -2.31 24.73 8.78
C ASP A 180 -2.41 25.46 10.14
N THR A 181 -1.83 24.86 11.19
CA THR A 181 -1.94 25.38 12.57
C THR A 181 -1.35 26.78 12.75
N ARG A 182 -0.46 27.20 11.84
CA ARG A 182 0.25 28.49 11.92
C ARG A 182 -0.64 29.67 11.55
N ASN A 183 -1.69 29.45 10.76
CA ASN A 183 -2.59 30.50 10.28
C ASN A 183 -4.08 30.28 10.65
N GLY A 184 -4.48 29.04 10.97
CA GLY A 184 -5.87 28.68 11.30
C GLY A 184 -6.68 28.11 10.14
N THR A 185 -6.06 27.70 9.04
CA THR A 185 -6.74 26.88 8.02
C THR A 185 -7.14 25.54 8.64
N GLY A 186 -8.43 25.19 8.56
CA GLY A 186 -8.95 23.88 8.97
C GLY A 186 -9.13 23.64 10.48
N GLY A 187 -8.56 24.50 11.34
CA GLY A 187 -8.58 24.32 12.78
C GLY A 187 -8.05 25.54 13.55
N PRO A 188 -7.84 25.42 14.87
CA PRO A 188 -7.32 26.53 15.68
C PRO A 188 -5.95 27.01 15.21
N LYS A 189 -5.73 28.33 15.23
CA LYS A 189 -4.42 28.95 15.00
C LYS A 189 -3.53 28.81 16.25
N ALA A 190 -3.14 27.58 16.57
CA ALA A 190 -2.32 27.24 17.71
C ALA A 190 -1.46 26.00 17.43
N LYS A 191 -0.21 26.01 17.92
CA LYS A 191 0.63 24.81 17.93
C LYS A 191 -0.04 23.67 18.68
N ILE A 192 0.21 22.45 18.22
CA ILE A 192 -0.22 21.23 18.90
C ILE A 192 0.74 20.99 20.08
N PRO A 193 0.25 20.86 21.32
CA PRO A 193 1.11 20.68 22.48
C PRO A 193 1.83 19.32 22.45
N ALA A 194 2.81 19.14 23.33
CA ALA A 194 3.40 17.83 23.57
C ALA A 194 2.31 16.81 23.92
N TYR A 195 2.30 15.67 23.25
CA TYR A 195 1.27 14.62 23.35
C TYR A 195 -0.17 15.08 23.04
N GLY A 196 -0.33 16.21 22.34
CA GLY A 196 -1.61 16.69 21.85
C GLY A 196 -2.03 16.04 20.53
N THR A 197 -3.33 16.02 20.27
CA THR A 197 -3.94 15.63 18.99
C THR A 197 -4.66 16.83 18.37
N THR A 198 -4.68 16.91 17.05
CA THR A 198 -5.57 17.77 16.25
C THR A 198 -6.21 16.94 15.15
N ARG A 199 -7.27 17.45 14.51
CA ARG A 199 -8.00 16.72 13.45
C ARG A 199 -8.14 17.53 12.17
N VAL A 200 -8.14 16.84 11.04
CA VAL A 200 -8.41 17.39 9.71
C VAL A 200 -9.78 16.91 9.25
N ARG A 201 -10.66 17.85 8.86
CA ARG A 201 -11.94 17.47 8.23
C ARG A 201 -11.71 17.09 6.78
N ILE A 202 -12.15 15.91 6.38
CA ILE A 202 -12.02 15.39 5.01
C ILE A 202 -13.36 15.38 4.28
N SER A 203 -14.34 14.59 4.77
CA SER A 203 -15.64 14.47 4.09
C SER A 203 -16.37 15.80 4.04
N GLY A 204 -16.76 16.24 2.83
CA GLY A 204 -17.45 17.50 2.63
C GLY A 204 -16.60 18.75 2.89
N ASN A 205 -15.28 18.67 2.78
CA ASN A 205 -14.35 19.79 2.88
C ASN A 205 -13.60 20.00 1.55
N GLY A 206 -13.47 21.23 1.08
CA GLY A 206 -12.80 21.53 -0.20
C GLY A 206 -13.31 20.69 -1.37
N ASP A 207 -14.62 20.67 -1.61
CA ASP A 207 -15.25 19.89 -2.70
C ASP A 207 -15.02 18.35 -2.67
N ILE A 208 -14.38 17.80 -1.63
CA ILE A 208 -14.32 16.36 -1.38
C ILE A 208 -15.73 15.89 -0.97
N PRO A 209 -16.29 14.82 -1.58
CA PRO A 209 -17.63 14.34 -1.25
C PRO A 209 -17.72 13.78 0.18
N THR A 210 -18.94 13.59 0.68
CA THR A 210 -19.20 12.87 1.93
C THR A 210 -19.14 11.36 1.70
N GLY A 211 -18.54 10.61 2.61
CA GLY A 211 -18.48 9.15 2.52
C GLY A 211 -17.30 8.61 1.69
N VAL A 212 -16.23 9.39 1.57
CA VAL A 212 -14.91 8.87 1.16
C VAL A 212 -14.45 7.79 2.15
N THR A 213 -13.74 6.79 1.66
CA THR A 213 -13.26 5.63 2.45
C THR A 213 -11.86 5.82 3.00
N ALA A 214 -11.05 6.60 2.30
CA ALA A 214 -9.68 6.94 2.68
C ALA A 214 -9.25 8.25 1.98
N VAL A 215 -8.17 8.85 2.45
CA VAL A 215 -7.59 10.08 1.92
C VAL A 215 -6.09 9.97 1.74
N VAL A 216 -5.55 10.64 0.73
CA VAL A 216 -4.11 10.81 0.51
C VAL A 216 -3.71 12.22 0.97
N LEU A 217 -2.92 12.29 2.05
CA LEU A 217 -2.43 13.54 2.63
C LEU A 217 -0.90 13.59 2.59
N ASN A 218 -0.34 14.72 2.21
CA ASN A 218 1.05 15.08 2.49
C ASN A 218 1.06 15.85 3.82
N VAL A 219 1.39 15.16 4.91
CA VAL A 219 1.40 15.71 6.28
C VAL A 219 2.79 16.26 6.57
N THR A 220 2.87 17.55 6.91
CA THR A 220 4.14 18.24 7.20
C THR A 220 4.17 18.75 8.64
N VAL A 221 5.20 18.37 9.39
CA VAL A 221 5.52 18.94 10.71
C VAL A 221 6.51 20.09 10.56
N THR A 222 6.36 21.16 11.35
CA THR A 222 7.25 22.33 11.32
C THR A 222 7.37 23.02 12.69
N ASN A 223 8.25 24.03 12.78
CA ASN A 223 8.56 24.79 13.99
C ASN A 223 8.97 23.91 15.21
N THR A 224 9.71 22.83 14.96
CA THR A 224 10.03 21.77 15.93
C THR A 224 11.14 22.17 16.93
N ASN A 225 10.85 22.09 18.24
CA ASN A 225 11.81 22.46 19.30
C ASN A 225 12.58 21.26 19.91
N SER A 226 12.01 20.05 19.82
CA SER A 226 12.62 18.77 20.18
C SER A 226 12.67 17.83 18.98
N ALA A 227 13.18 16.62 19.18
CA ALA A 227 12.81 15.48 18.33
C ALA A 227 11.42 14.94 18.70
N GLY A 228 10.79 14.20 17.80
CA GLY A 228 9.47 13.59 17.98
C GLY A 228 8.97 12.88 16.72
N HIS A 229 7.70 12.48 16.75
CA HIS A 229 7.01 11.91 15.59
C HIS A 229 5.56 12.42 15.48
N VAL A 230 4.96 12.24 14.31
CA VAL A 230 3.53 12.39 14.06
C VAL A 230 2.93 11.04 13.72
N THR A 231 1.82 10.69 14.38
CA THR A 231 0.97 9.53 14.05
C THR A 231 -0.34 10.05 13.42
N VAL A 232 -0.84 9.37 12.40
CA VAL A 232 -2.04 9.76 11.64
C VAL A 232 -3.00 8.57 11.49
N TRP A 233 -4.27 8.73 11.87
CA TRP A 233 -5.26 7.64 11.91
C TRP A 233 -6.71 8.17 11.77
N PRO A 234 -7.73 7.36 11.42
CA PRO A 234 -9.13 7.81 11.34
C PRO A 234 -9.66 8.27 12.70
N GLU A 235 -10.49 9.32 12.72
CA GLU A 235 -11.14 9.76 13.95
C GLU A 235 -12.00 8.64 14.55
N GLY A 236 -11.85 8.41 15.86
CA GLY A 236 -12.68 7.47 16.62
C GLY A 236 -12.18 6.01 16.67
N SER A 237 -11.08 5.65 15.99
CA SER A 237 -10.38 4.37 16.27
C SER A 237 -9.29 4.54 17.34
N GLU A 238 -8.75 3.42 17.83
CA GLU A 238 -7.60 3.44 18.72
C GLU A 238 -6.34 3.91 17.98
N ARG A 239 -5.54 4.79 18.60
CA ARG A 239 -4.35 5.34 17.94
C ARG A 239 -3.29 4.25 17.75
N PRO A 240 -2.87 3.92 16.51
CA PRO A 240 -1.88 2.89 16.24
C PRO A 240 -0.49 3.27 16.76
N ASN A 241 0.34 2.25 17.06
CA ASN A 241 1.74 2.44 17.48
C ASN A 241 2.71 2.62 16.28
N THR A 242 2.28 3.37 15.27
CA THR A 242 3.07 3.70 14.07
C THR A 242 3.49 5.16 14.08
N SER A 243 4.60 5.46 13.40
CA SER A 243 5.16 6.81 13.28
C SER A 243 5.25 7.19 11.81
N ASN A 244 4.39 8.10 11.37
CA ASN A 244 4.27 8.48 9.96
C ASN A 244 5.20 9.63 9.57
N VAL A 245 5.49 10.58 10.47
CA VAL A 245 6.46 11.67 10.19
C VAL A 245 7.41 11.80 11.37
N ASN A 246 8.68 11.46 11.19
CA ASN A 246 9.67 11.59 12.26
C ASN A 246 10.55 12.82 12.04
N PHE A 247 10.89 13.51 13.13
CA PHE A 247 11.57 14.79 13.05
C PHE A 247 12.58 15.00 14.19
N ALA A 248 13.66 15.70 13.88
CA ALA A 248 14.59 16.29 14.82
C ALA A 248 14.34 17.80 14.96
N LYS A 249 14.98 18.41 15.97
CA LYS A 249 14.90 19.85 16.26
C LYS A 249 15.21 20.72 15.03
N GLY A 250 14.35 21.70 14.77
CA GLY A 250 14.48 22.66 13.67
C GLY A 250 14.38 22.05 12.28
N GLN A 251 13.88 20.82 12.13
CA GLN A 251 13.50 20.27 10.82
C GLN A 251 12.07 20.71 10.45
N THR A 252 11.74 20.59 9.17
CA THR A 252 10.37 20.68 8.67
C THR A 252 10.19 19.56 7.66
N VAL A 253 9.45 18.51 8.03
CA VAL A 253 9.48 17.20 7.35
C VAL A 253 8.07 16.87 6.84
N PRO A 254 7.89 16.62 5.53
CA PRO A 254 6.70 15.99 4.97
C PRO A 254 6.85 14.46 4.96
N ASN A 255 5.74 13.74 5.12
CA ASN A 255 5.57 12.40 4.55
C ASN A 255 4.19 12.34 3.87
N LEU A 256 4.06 11.52 2.83
CA LEU A 256 2.75 11.11 2.33
C LEU A 256 2.13 10.05 3.24
N VAL A 257 0.82 10.06 3.40
CA VAL A 257 0.06 9.01 4.07
C VAL A 257 -1.21 8.70 3.27
N ILE A 258 -1.59 7.43 3.24
CA ILE A 258 -2.95 7.01 2.90
C ILE A 258 -3.60 6.57 4.21
N VAL A 259 -4.71 7.20 4.57
CA VAL A 259 -5.36 6.99 5.88
C VAL A 259 -6.84 6.70 5.66
N PRO A 260 -7.45 5.70 6.34
CA PRO A 260 -8.89 5.51 6.33
C PRO A 260 -9.62 6.80 6.73
N VAL A 261 -10.85 6.97 6.25
CA VAL A 261 -11.76 8.04 6.68
C VAL A 261 -13.03 7.40 7.19
N ASP A 262 -13.41 7.77 8.40
CA ASP A 262 -14.54 7.18 9.11
C ASP A 262 -15.89 7.85 8.71
N ARG A 263 -16.97 7.50 9.41
CA ARG A 263 -18.31 8.09 9.16
C ARG A 263 -18.42 9.55 9.62
N ASN A 264 -17.68 9.97 10.65
CA ASN A 264 -17.60 11.36 11.09
C ASN A 264 -16.84 12.23 10.07
N GLY A 265 -15.91 11.62 9.34
CA GLY A 265 -15.26 12.21 8.18
C GLY A 265 -13.97 12.96 8.50
N TYR A 266 -13.32 12.59 9.59
CA TYR A 266 -12.11 13.24 10.10
C TYR A 266 -10.91 12.27 10.17
N VAL A 267 -9.72 12.85 10.20
CA VAL A 267 -8.45 12.16 10.42
C VAL A 267 -7.69 12.88 11.54
N ASP A 268 -7.27 12.13 12.56
CA ASP A 268 -6.53 12.62 13.72
C ASP A 268 -5.01 12.60 13.46
N LEU A 269 -4.32 13.64 13.95
CA LEU A 269 -2.87 13.84 13.88
C LEU A 269 -2.33 14.11 15.30
N TYR A 270 -1.48 13.23 15.79
CA TYR A 270 -0.90 13.28 17.14
C TYR A 270 0.55 13.76 17.12
N ASN A 271 0.91 14.66 18.04
CA ASN A 271 2.29 15.05 18.29
C ASN A 271 2.92 14.15 19.37
N GLY A 272 3.68 13.14 18.96
CA GLY A 272 4.46 12.29 19.86
C GLY A 272 5.75 12.91 20.40
N GLY A 273 6.00 14.20 20.13
CA GLY A 273 7.14 14.95 20.65
C GLY A 273 6.93 15.50 22.06
N TRP A 274 8.05 15.75 22.75
CA TRP A 274 8.13 16.38 24.07
C TRP A 274 7.84 17.90 24.06
N GLU A 275 7.74 18.50 22.88
CA GLU A 275 7.58 19.93 22.65
C GLU A 275 6.45 20.22 21.68
N SER A 276 5.95 21.47 21.70
CA SER A 276 4.86 21.89 20.82
C SER A 276 5.32 22.10 19.37
N VAL A 277 4.52 21.61 18.41
CA VAL A 277 4.83 21.65 16.96
C VAL A 277 3.70 22.30 16.17
N ASP A 278 4.01 22.75 14.95
CA ASP A 278 3.00 23.13 13.96
C ASP A 278 2.79 22.00 12.95
N LEU A 279 1.54 21.79 12.54
CA LEU A 279 1.13 20.75 11.59
C LEU A 279 0.39 21.35 10.39
N ILE A 280 0.66 20.77 9.22
CA ILE A 280 0.07 21.13 7.94
C ILE A 280 -0.38 19.83 7.26
N ALA A 281 -1.56 19.83 6.64
CA ALA A 281 -2.02 18.73 5.80
C ALA A 281 -2.49 19.25 4.44
N ASP A 282 -1.84 18.79 3.38
CA ASP A 282 -2.22 19.05 1.98
C ASP A 282 -2.76 17.75 1.35
N VAL A 283 -3.97 17.77 0.78
CA VAL A 283 -4.60 16.61 0.11
C VAL A 283 -4.20 16.54 -1.37
N THR A 284 -3.93 15.33 -1.88
CA THR A 284 -3.68 15.08 -3.33
C THR A 284 -4.62 14.04 -3.96
N GLY A 285 -5.52 13.47 -3.17
CA GLY A 285 -6.59 12.59 -3.65
C GLY A 285 -7.35 11.91 -2.52
N TYR A 286 -8.42 11.20 -2.87
CA TYR A 286 -9.27 10.48 -1.93
C TYR A 286 -9.86 9.23 -2.58
N PHE A 287 -10.39 8.31 -1.76
CA PHE A 287 -10.97 7.05 -2.23
C PHE A 287 -12.48 7.03 -2.03
N THR A 288 -13.23 6.42 -2.95
CA THR A 288 -14.71 6.35 -2.92
C THR A 288 -15.25 4.99 -3.32
N ARG A 289 -16.48 4.67 -2.91
CA ARG A 289 -17.25 3.50 -3.39
C ARG A 289 -18.04 3.78 -4.68
N THR A 290 -17.43 4.54 -5.57
CA THR A 290 -17.94 4.88 -6.91
C THR A 290 -16.81 4.72 -7.91
N THR A 291 -17.06 4.07 -9.05
CA THR A 291 -16.05 3.81 -10.08
C THR A 291 -15.27 5.07 -10.41
N SER A 292 -13.94 5.00 -10.23
CA SER A 292 -13.05 6.14 -10.43
C SER A 292 -11.76 5.64 -11.08
N SER A 293 -10.58 5.82 -10.49
CA SER A 293 -9.33 5.23 -10.98
C SER A 293 -8.79 4.15 -10.05
N GLY A 294 -8.81 2.89 -10.48
CA GLY A 294 -8.10 1.82 -9.77
C GLY A 294 -6.58 1.94 -9.95
N TYR A 295 -5.82 1.31 -9.06
CA TYR A 295 -4.35 1.30 -9.10
C TYR A 295 -3.81 0.20 -10.03
N THR A 296 -2.58 0.40 -10.51
CA THR A 296 -1.74 -0.64 -11.10
C THR A 296 -0.28 -0.38 -10.71
N PRO A 297 0.37 -1.31 -9.98
CA PRO A 297 1.80 -1.22 -9.70
C PRO A 297 2.62 -1.49 -10.96
N ILE A 298 3.86 -1.01 -10.97
CA ILE A 298 4.89 -1.42 -11.91
C ILE A 298 6.19 -1.75 -11.15
N ASN A 299 7.15 -2.41 -11.80
CA ASN A 299 8.48 -2.53 -11.24
C ASN A 299 9.10 -1.12 -11.11
N PRO A 300 9.71 -0.75 -9.96
CA PRO A 300 10.26 0.59 -9.74
C PRO A 300 11.23 1.03 -10.84
N SER A 301 10.90 2.12 -11.55
CA SER A 301 11.59 2.52 -12.78
C SER A 301 11.86 4.02 -12.85
N ARG A 302 13.08 4.39 -13.28
CA ARG A 302 13.57 5.78 -13.24
C ARG A 302 13.06 6.62 -14.41
N PHE A 303 12.09 7.49 -14.14
CA PHE A 303 11.52 8.38 -15.14
C PHE A 303 12.29 9.69 -15.28
N VAL A 304 12.88 10.21 -14.20
CA VAL A 304 13.64 11.47 -14.20
C VAL A 304 14.95 11.31 -13.42
N ASP A 305 16.04 11.86 -13.94
CA ASP A 305 17.29 12.10 -13.20
C ASP A 305 18.03 13.31 -13.79
N THR A 306 18.07 14.42 -13.07
CA THR A 306 18.72 15.65 -13.55
C THR A 306 20.23 15.50 -13.72
N ARG A 307 20.86 14.52 -13.07
CA ARG A 307 22.33 14.37 -13.06
C ARG A 307 22.85 13.85 -14.40
N ASN A 308 22.05 13.08 -15.13
CA ASN A 308 22.39 12.48 -16.42
C ASN A 308 21.47 12.92 -17.58
N GLY A 309 20.34 13.59 -17.31
CA GLY A 309 19.38 14.03 -18.34
C GLY A 309 18.31 12.99 -18.67
N THR A 310 18.10 11.96 -17.84
CA THR A 310 16.92 11.07 -18.00
C THR A 310 15.65 11.89 -17.79
N GLY A 311 14.77 11.92 -18.80
CA GLY A 311 13.43 12.54 -18.73
C GLY A 311 13.37 14.07 -18.58
N THR A 312 14.51 14.77 -18.56
CA THR A 312 14.61 16.23 -18.39
C THR A 312 15.96 16.74 -18.88
N ALA A 313 16.21 18.05 -18.86
CA ALA A 313 17.52 18.62 -19.18
C ALA A 313 18.57 18.22 -18.12
N GLN A 314 19.79 17.89 -18.57
CA GLN A 314 20.89 17.58 -17.64
C GLN A 314 21.37 18.84 -16.91
N GLY A 315 21.59 18.71 -15.60
CA GLY A 315 22.06 19.75 -14.71
C GLY A 315 21.02 20.12 -13.64
N GLN A 316 21.51 20.71 -12.54
CA GLN A 316 20.68 21.03 -11.38
C GLN A 316 19.54 22.00 -11.70
N VAL A 317 18.36 21.69 -11.17
CA VAL A 317 17.19 22.58 -11.18
C VAL A 317 17.54 23.85 -10.44
N ARG A 318 17.63 24.97 -11.16
CA ARG A 318 17.94 26.29 -10.58
C ARG A 318 16.90 26.66 -9.53
N GLY A 319 17.27 27.46 -8.55
CA GLY A 319 16.30 27.94 -7.56
C GLY A 319 15.15 28.70 -8.20
N GLN A 320 13.96 28.55 -7.61
CA GLN A 320 12.66 29.01 -8.13
C GLN A 320 12.24 28.47 -9.51
N ALA A 321 13.10 27.70 -10.21
CA ALA A 321 12.77 27.14 -11.51
C ALA A 321 11.82 25.92 -11.39
N THR A 322 11.06 25.71 -12.46
CA THR A 322 10.19 24.54 -12.65
C THR A 322 10.61 23.82 -13.93
N PHE A 323 10.60 22.48 -13.92
CA PHE A 323 10.64 21.68 -15.14
C PHE A 323 9.44 20.72 -15.18
N GLY A 324 9.05 20.29 -16.36
CA GLY A 324 8.03 19.26 -16.57
C GLY A 324 8.62 18.01 -17.20
N SER A 325 8.00 16.85 -16.97
CA SER A 325 8.32 15.59 -17.65
C SER A 325 7.05 14.78 -17.93
N LYS A 326 6.98 14.09 -19.06
CA LYS A 326 5.83 13.26 -19.46
C LYS A 326 5.86 11.90 -18.77
N PHE A 327 4.72 11.48 -18.22
CA PHE A 327 4.51 10.21 -17.53
C PHE A 327 3.44 9.36 -18.21
N ALA A 328 2.23 9.89 -18.45
CA ALA A 328 1.21 9.14 -19.20
C ALA A 328 1.68 8.89 -20.63
N GLY A 329 1.43 7.69 -21.18
CA GLY A 329 1.92 7.29 -22.51
C GLY A 329 3.44 7.03 -22.59
N ARG A 330 4.09 6.67 -21.48
CA ARG A 330 5.53 6.43 -21.41
C ARG A 330 5.85 5.19 -20.58
N ASP A 331 6.82 4.39 -21.05
CA ASP A 331 7.50 3.30 -20.34
C ASP A 331 6.57 2.37 -19.52
N GLY A 332 5.39 2.04 -20.08
CA GLY A 332 4.39 1.14 -19.48
C GLY A 332 3.19 1.83 -18.81
N ILE A 333 3.20 3.16 -18.68
CA ILE A 333 2.06 3.95 -18.19
C ILE A 333 1.16 4.31 -19.40
N PRO A 334 -0.14 3.97 -19.37
CA PRO A 334 -1.10 4.33 -20.43
C PRO A 334 -1.32 5.84 -20.61
N GLU A 335 -1.90 6.26 -21.74
CA GLU A 335 -2.22 7.67 -22.00
C GLU A 335 -3.43 8.18 -21.17
N ASP A 336 -4.31 7.28 -20.73
CA ASP A 336 -5.46 7.56 -19.84
C ASP A 336 -5.10 7.57 -18.34
N ALA A 337 -3.80 7.59 -18.00
CA ALA A 337 -3.35 7.66 -16.60
C ALA A 337 -3.74 8.99 -15.93
N THR A 338 -4.57 8.91 -14.90
CA THR A 338 -5.15 10.08 -14.21
C THR A 338 -4.26 10.57 -13.06
N ALA A 339 -3.45 9.67 -12.48
CA ALA A 339 -2.43 9.99 -11.49
C ALA A 339 -1.27 8.98 -11.53
N VAL A 340 -0.12 9.37 -10.99
CA VAL A 340 1.06 8.51 -10.83
C VAL A 340 1.50 8.43 -9.37
N ALA A 341 1.99 7.26 -8.97
CA ALA A 341 2.62 7.01 -7.68
C ALA A 341 4.14 6.97 -7.86
N LEU A 342 4.83 7.86 -7.15
CA LEU A 342 6.24 8.18 -7.33
C LEU A 342 7.02 8.04 -6.03
N ASN A 343 8.29 7.63 -6.15
CA ASN A 343 9.34 7.97 -5.19
C ASN A 343 10.06 9.20 -5.75
N VAL A 344 10.02 10.33 -5.02
CA VAL A 344 10.65 11.59 -5.46
C VAL A 344 11.82 11.90 -4.53
N THR A 345 13.04 11.88 -5.08
CA THR A 345 14.28 12.11 -4.32
C THR A 345 14.93 13.42 -4.73
N VAL A 346 15.31 14.22 -3.74
CA VAL A 346 16.19 15.39 -3.91
C VAL A 346 17.61 14.99 -3.50
N THR A 347 18.62 15.41 -4.27
CA THR A 347 20.03 15.20 -3.93
C THR A 347 20.89 16.38 -4.38
N ASN A 348 22.13 16.48 -3.86
CA ASN A 348 23.03 17.62 -4.05
C ASN A 348 22.44 19.04 -3.84
N PRO A 349 21.47 19.28 -2.92
CA PRO A 349 20.94 20.63 -2.70
C PRO A 349 22.02 21.57 -2.16
N ARG A 350 22.10 22.78 -2.73
CA ARG A 350 23.09 23.78 -2.32
C ARG A 350 22.66 24.63 -1.10
N GLU A 351 21.38 24.64 -0.78
CA GLU A 351 20.81 25.31 0.40
C GLU A 351 19.63 24.50 0.98
N ALA A 352 18.98 25.01 2.02
CA ALA A 352 17.75 24.42 2.53
C ALA A 352 16.51 24.92 1.75
N GLY A 353 15.56 24.02 1.48
CA GLY A 353 14.38 24.34 0.69
C GLY A 353 13.39 23.18 0.60
N HIS A 354 12.54 23.23 -0.42
CA HIS A 354 11.56 22.19 -0.70
C HIS A 354 11.38 21.98 -2.21
N LEU A 355 10.84 20.82 -2.58
CA LEU A 355 10.36 20.50 -3.92
C LEU A 355 8.83 20.45 -3.91
N THR A 356 8.20 21.10 -4.89
CA THR A 356 6.75 21.03 -5.12
C THR A 356 6.48 20.23 -6.39
N VAL A 357 5.60 19.23 -6.30
CA VAL A 357 5.22 18.31 -7.39
C VAL A 357 3.74 18.48 -7.70
N PHE A 358 3.38 18.73 -8.96
CA PHE A 358 2.02 19.11 -9.35
C PHE A 358 1.73 18.81 -10.83
N PRO A 359 0.45 18.60 -11.24
CA PRO A 359 0.10 18.39 -12.64
C PRO A 359 0.52 19.56 -13.56
N SER A 360 0.83 19.25 -14.82
CA SER A 360 0.96 20.26 -15.88
C SER A 360 -0.36 21.01 -16.12
N GLY A 361 -0.28 22.17 -16.79
CA GLY A 361 -1.42 23.08 -16.98
C GLY A 361 -1.92 23.80 -15.71
N GLY A 362 -1.50 23.38 -14.51
CA GLY A 362 -1.89 23.98 -13.24
C GLY A 362 -1.00 25.13 -12.76
N SER A 363 -1.57 26.00 -11.94
CA SER A 363 -0.85 26.93 -11.06
C SER A 363 0.00 26.17 -10.04
N VAL A 364 1.24 26.59 -9.76
CA VAL A 364 2.05 26.00 -8.68
C VAL A 364 1.30 26.08 -7.33
N PRO A 365 1.09 24.97 -6.62
CA PRO A 365 0.47 24.97 -5.29
C PRO A 365 1.47 25.41 -4.20
N ILE A 366 0.98 25.67 -2.99
CA ILE A 366 1.79 26.00 -1.79
C ILE A 366 2.27 24.75 -1.02
N THR A 367 2.09 23.57 -1.61
CA THR A 367 2.44 22.26 -1.06
C THR A 367 3.94 21.98 -1.18
N SER A 368 4.50 21.34 -0.17
CA SER A 368 5.92 20.96 -0.11
C SER A 368 6.03 19.44 0.04
N ASN A 369 6.42 18.75 -1.04
CA ASN A 369 6.44 17.30 -1.12
C ASN A 369 7.75 16.69 -0.59
N VAL A 370 8.89 17.34 -0.82
CA VAL A 370 10.20 16.89 -0.30
C VAL A 370 10.91 18.09 0.28
N ASN A 371 11.28 18.05 1.56
CA ASN A 371 11.99 19.14 2.23
C ASN A 371 13.42 18.73 2.56
N PHE A 372 14.36 19.62 2.32
CA PHE A 372 15.79 19.30 2.34
C PHE A 372 16.62 20.42 2.97
N ARG A 373 17.78 20.03 3.51
CA ARG A 373 18.89 20.92 3.89
C ARG A 373 20.04 20.78 2.90
N ALA A 374 20.97 21.74 2.89
CA ALA A 374 22.16 21.66 2.04
C ALA A 374 22.93 20.35 2.25
N GLY A 375 23.36 19.69 1.16
CA GLY A 375 24.05 18.40 1.21
C GLY A 375 23.22 17.23 1.78
N GLN A 376 21.90 17.28 1.72
CA GLN A 376 21.01 16.17 2.06
C GLN A 376 20.54 15.44 0.80
N THR A 377 20.59 14.11 0.82
CA THR A 377 19.78 13.27 -0.07
C THR A 377 18.56 12.83 0.73
N VAL A 378 17.35 13.01 0.19
CA VAL A 378 16.09 12.70 0.87
C VAL A 378 14.98 12.43 -0.14
N ALA A 379 14.15 11.44 0.15
CA ALA A 379 13.00 11.04 -0.65
C ALA A 379 11.70 11.14 0.16
N ASN A 380 10.58 11.29 -0.55
CA ASN A 380 9.23 11.08 -0.06
C ASN A 380 8.42 10.36 -1.15
N SER A 381 7.38 9.62 -0.76
CA SER A 381 6.37 9.15 -1.70
C SER A 381 5.53 10.35 -2.20
N VAL A 382 5.10 10.31 -3.45
CA VAL A 382 4.21 11.31 -4.03
C VAL A 382 3.18 10.64 -4.93
N ILE A 383 1.90 10.72 -4.56
CA ILE A 383 0.78 10.49 -5.47
C ILE A 383 0.33 11.86 -5.99
N VAL A 384 0.37 12.04 -7.30
CA VAL A 384 0.06 13.32 -7.96
C VAL A 384 -0.80 13.09 -9.22
N PRO A 385 -1.83 13.92 -9.47
CA PRO A 385 -2.55 13.90 -10.73
C PRO A 385 -1.62 14.17 -11.91
N VAL A 386 -1.88 13.53 -13.05
CA VAL A 386 -1.23 13.86 -14.31
C VAL A 386 -1.97 15.03 -14.97
N GLY A 387 -1.25 15.99 -15.56
CA GLY A 387 -1.88 17.11 -16.25
C GLY A 387 -2.31 16.78 -17.70
N PRO A 388 -3.04 17.67 -18.38
CA PRO A 388 -3.73 17.35 -19.64
C PRO A 388 -2.84 16.99 -20.85
N ASP A 389 -1.53 17.20 -20.76
CA ASP A 389 -0.53 16.81 -21.78
C ASP A 389 0.21 15.49 -21.45
N GLY A 390 -0.21 14.81 -20.37
CA GLY A 390 0.43 13.61 -19.84
C GLY A 390 1.59 13.86 -18.88
N SER A 391 1.82 15.11 -18.45
CA SER A 391 3.04 15.50 -17.70
C SER A 391 2.79 15.91 -16.24
N VAL A 392 3.87 15.85 -15.47
CA VAL A 392 3.98 16.35 -14.09
C VAL A 392 5.11 17.37 -14.03
N ASN A 393 4.88 18.45 -13.27
CA ASN A 393 5.82 19.54 -13.03
C ASN A 393 6.49 19.41 -11.65
N PHE A 394 7.76 19.79 -11.60
CA PHE A 394 8.61 19.78 -10.41
C PHE A 394 9.25 21.17 -10.25
N ARG A 395 8.95 21.88 -9.16
CA ARG A 395 9.54 23.18 -8.84
C ARG A 395 10.52 23.06 -7.68
N ASN A 396 11.73 23.58 -7.88
CA ASN A 396 12.67 23.85 -6.79
C ASN A 396 12.25 25.13 -6.05
N GLY A 397 11.80 25.00 -4.80
CA GLY A 397 11.39 26.10 -3.94
C GLY A 397 12.53 26.84 -3.22
N ALA A 398 13.78 26.38 -3.37
CA ALA A 398 14.99 27.06 -2.90
C ALA A 398 15.45 28.19 -3.85
N TRP A 399 16.47 28.97 -3.47
CA TRP A 399 17.12 29.98 -4.32
C TRP A 399 18.38 29.45 -5.01
N ALA A 400 19.10 28.51 -4.41
CA ALA A 400 20.19 27.76 -5.03
C ALA A 400 19.71 26.44 -5.68
N GLY A 401 20.59 25.86 -6.50
CA GLY A 401 20.28 24.66 -7.28
C GLY A 401 20.24 23.35 -6.49
N THR A 402 19.52 22.37 -7.02
CA THR A 402 19.50 20.98 -6.52
C THR A 402 19.31 19.98 -7.67
N ASP A 403 19.71 18.72 -7.47
CA ASP A 403 19.34 17.62 -8.35
C ASP A 403 18.02 16.97 -7.89
N VAL A 404 17.28 16.41 -8.85
CA VAL A 404 15.99 15.72 -8.65
C VAL A 404 16.00 14.40 -9.41
N ILE A 405 15.53 13.35 -8.74
CA ILE A 405 15.36 12.01 -9.26
C ILE A 405 13.91 11.59 -9.02
N VAL A 406 13.27 10.95 -9.99
CA VAL A 406 11.90 10.44 -9.87
C VAL A 406 11.83 9.02 -10.39
N ASP A 407 11.46 8.10 -9.49
CA ASP A 407 11.24 6.69 -9.78
C ASP A 407 9.73 6.41 -9.67
N VAL A 408 9.11 5.78 -10.67
CA VAL A 408 7.68 5.44 -10.68
C VAL A 408 7.47 4.05 -10.11
N VAL A 409 6.49 3.89 -9.21
CA VAL A 409 6.11 2.58 -8.61
C VAL A 409 4.71 2.12 -9.03
N GLY A 410 3.91 2.99 -9.65
CA GLY A 410 2.62 2.63 -10.23
C GLY A 410 1.84 3.84 -10.73
N TYR A 411 0.62 3.59 -11.22
CA TYR A 411 -0.29 4.62 -11.73
C TYR A 411 -1.75 4.28 -11.40
N TYR A 412 -2.61 5.28 -11.56
CA TYR A 412 -4.07 5.16 -11.43
C TYR A 412 -4.73 5.50 -12.76
N ARG A 413 -5.73 4.72 -13.18
CA ARG A 413 -6.61 5.04 -14.33
C ARG A 413 -7.95 4.32 -14.22
N VAL A 414 -8.94 4.76 -14.99
CA VAL A 414 -10.30 4.16 -14.99
C VAL A 414 -10.26 2.69 -15.45
N GLY A 415 -9.41 2.36 -16.43
CA GLY A 415 -9.23 0.98 -16.90
C GLY A 415 -8.41 0.04 -15.99
N SER A 416 -8.00 0.48 -14.79
CA SER A 416 -7.21 -0.31 -13.85
C SER A 416 -8.08 -0.90 -12.73
N ARG A 417 -7.82 -2.16 -12.35
CA ARG A 417 -8.74 -2.94 -11.50
C ARG A 417 -8.39 -3.00 -10.01
N GLY A 418 -7.20 -2.56 -9.60
CA GLY A 418 -6.77 -2.58 -8.20
C GLY A 418 -7.58 -1.59 -7.36
N ALA A 419 -8.68 -2.04 -6.76
CA ALA A 419 -9.45 -1.26 -5.78
C ALA A 419 -8.75 -1.31 -4.42
N TYR A 420 -8.67 -0.17 -3.75
CA TYR A 420 -8.08 -0.06 -2.42
C TYR A 420 -9.01 -0.56 -1.34
N LEU A 421 -8.49 -1.42 -0.47
CA LEU A 421 -9.10 -1.92 0.75
C LEU A 421 -8.21 -1.47 1.93
N PRO A 422 -8.59 -0.42 2.68
CA PRO A 422 -7.82 0.08 3.81
C PRO A 422 -7.88 -0.86 5.02
N PHE A 423 -6.85 -0.87 5.85
CA PHE A 423 -6.81 -1.57 7.14
C PHE A 423 -6.57 -0.57 8.29
N ASP A 424 -6.94 -0.95 9.51
CA ASP A 424 -6.30 -0.38 10.70
C ASP A 424 -4.81 -0.80 10.72
N PRO A 425 -3.85 0.06 11.12
CA PRO A 425 -2.44 -0.24 10.89
C PRO A 425 -1.90 -1.43 11.70
N GLU A 426 -1.38 -2.44 11.00
CA GLU A 426 -0.88 -3.69 11.59
C GLU A 426 0.63 -3.87 11.35
N ARG A 427 1.35 -4.39 12.35
CA ARG A 427 2.79 -4.65 12.26
C ARG A 427 3.04 -5.93 11.45
N LEU A 428 3.88 -5.85 10.42
CA LEU A 428 4.33 -7.00 9.63
C LEU A 428 5.76 -7.46 9.94
N LEU A 429 6.60 -6.56 10.47
CA LEU A 429 8.00 -6.82 10.82
C LEU A 429 8.55 -5.69 11.70
N ASP A 430 9.30 -6.04 12.75
CA ASP A 430 10.18 -5.16 13.53
C ASP A 430 11.50 -5.86 13.86
N THR A 431 12.59 -5.56 13.14
CA THR A 431 13.88 -6.26 13.33
C THR A 431 14.52 -6.09 14.71
N ARG A 432 13.97 -5.18 15.54
CA ARG A 432 14.39 -4.93 16.92
C ARG A 432 13.79 -5.90 17.93
N ASP A 433 12.68 -6.55 17.58
CA ASP A 433 11.99 -7.51 18.45
C ASP A 433 12.33 -8.94 18.02
N SER A 434 13.11 -9.64 18.85
CA SER A 434 13.53 -11.01 18.57
C SER A 434 12.39 -12.05 18.61
N SER A 435 11.17 -11.66 18.99
CA SER A 435 9.98 -12.51 18.92
C SER A 435 9.23 -12.40 17.59
N ASP A 436 9.40 -11.27 16.89
CA ASP A 436 8.96 -11.04 15.49
C ASP A 436 10.07 -11.51 14.52
N TRP A 437 11.32 -11.16 14.83
CA TRP A 437 12.45 -11.34 13.91
C TRP A 437 13.72 -11.86 14.60
N ALA A 438 13.95 -13.17 14.51
CA ALA A 438 15.06 -13.86 15.18
C ALA A 438 16.47 -13.53 14.65
N TRP A 439 16.60 -12.92 13.46
CA TRP A 439 17.90 -12.64 12.83
C TRP A 439 18.53 -11.29 13.25
N GLY A 440 17.76 -10.41 13.89
CA GLY A 440 18.23 -9.07 14.31
C GLY A 440 18.38 -8.07 13.15
N PRO A 441 19.18 -6.99 13.31
CA PRO A 441 19.27 -5.89 12.35
C PRO A 441 19.57 -6.33 10.91
N LEU A 442 18.93 -5.67 9.93
CA LEU A 442 19.11 -5.91 8.51
C LEU A 442 20.49 -5.40 8.06
N GLY A 443 21.40 -6.35 7.79
CA GLY A 443 22.79 -6.09 7.42
C GLY A 443 22.98 -5.23 6.15
N GLY A 444 24.13 -4.56 6.07
CA GLY A 444 24.50 -3.72 4.94
C GLY A 444 24.51 -4.47 3.60
N GLN A 445 23.96 -3.84 2.55
CA GLN A 445 23.73 -4.43 1.21
C GLN A 445 22.80 -5.67 1.15
N GLY A 446 22.27 -6.17 2.28
CA GLY A 446 21.33 -7.29 2.34
C GLY A 446 19.87 -6.89 2.07
N TYR A 447 18.97 -7.88 2.10
CA TYR A 447 17.53 -7.67 2.00
C TYR A 447 16.72 -8.66 2.83
N ILE A 448 15.51 -8.24 3.19
CA ILE A 448 14.47 -9.12 3.75
C ILE A 448 13.40 -9.31 2.68
N TYR A 449 13.00 -10.56 2.41
CA TYR A 449 11.86 -10.86 1.53
C TYR A 449 10.62 -11.21 2.37
N MET A 450 9.44 -10.76 1.93
CA MET A 450 8.18 -10.96 2.63
C MET A 450 7.11 -11.54 1.67
N PRO A 451 6.65 -12.79 1.87
CA PRO A 451 5.67 -13.45 1.00
C PRO A 451 4.23 -13.02 1.32
N LEU A 452 3.92 -11.76 1.03
CA LEU A 452 2.66 -11.10 1.38
C LEU A 452 1.41 -11.59 0.59
N SER A 453 1.58 -12.34 -0.51
CA SER A 453 0.49 -12.71 -1.44
C SER A 453 0.39 -14.20 -1.78
N THR A 454 1.29 -15.06 -1.30
CA THR A 454 1.37 -16.47 -1.72
C THR A 454 0.10 -17.28 -1.45
N THR A 455 -0.74 -16.82 -0.52
CA THR A 455 -2.06 -17.39 -0.20
C THR A 455 -3.25 -16.52 -0.63
N ARG A 456 -3.00 -15.34 -1.23
CA ARG A 456 -4.02 -14.29 -1.49
C ARG A 456 -3.84 -13.61 -2.86
N PRO A 457 -3.88 -14.35 -3.99
CA PRO A 457 -3.50 -13.88 -5.33
C PRO A 457 -4.37 -12.76 -5.92
N ALA A 458 -5.52 -12.42 -5.30
CA ALA A 458 -6.32 -11.25 -5.66
C ALA A 458 -5.69 -9.92 -5.19
N ASN A 459 -4.75 -9.95 -4.23
CA ASN A 459 -3.93 -8.78 -3.93
C ASN A 459 -3.00 -8.47 -5.12
N THR A 460 -2.80 -7.20 -5.44
CA THR A 460 -1.89 -6.75 -6.51
C THR A 460 -0.78 -5.83 -6.01
N ALA A 461 -1.07 -5.03 -4.99
CA ALA A 461 -0.11 -4.16 -4.32
C ALA A 461 -0.49 -3.91 -2.85
N TYR A 462 0.49 -3.44 -2.09
CA TYR A 462 0.40 -3.16 -0.65
C TYR A 462 0.61 -1.67 -0.39
N VAL A 463 -0.06 -1.16 0.64
CA VAL A 463 0.17 0.18 1.20
C VAL A 463 0.84 0.00 2.55
N LEU A 464 2.11 0.39 2.63
CA LEU A 464 2.97 0.17 3.80
C LEU A 464 3.52 1.51 4.32
N ASN A 465 3.85 1.58 5.61
CA ASN A 465 4.80 2.55 6.15
C ASN A 465 6.07 1.79 6.54
N THR A 466 7.17 2.00 5.81
CA THR A 466 8.47 1.45 6.19
C THR A 466 9.22 2.48 7.02
N THR A 467 9.71 2.10 8.20
CA THR A 467 10.57 2.95 9.03
C THR A 467 11.93 2.31 9.19
N VAL A 468 12.98 3.05 8.83
CA VAL A 468 14.37 2.66 9.09
C VAL A 468 14.91 3.42 10.30
N THR A 469 15.61 2.72 11.20
CA THR A 469 16.11 3.27 12.46
C THR A 469 17.46 2.68 12.88
N ASN A 470 18.02 3.16 14.01
CA ASN A 470 19.30 2.75 14.59
C ASN A 470 20.50 2.84 13.62
N THR A 471 20.40 3.72 12.63
CA THR A 471 21.31 3.81 11.48
C THR A 471 22.73 4.21 11.89
N ARG A 472 23.74 3.46 11.42
CA ARG A 472 25.15 3.74 11.72
C ARG A 472 25.90 4.42 10.57
N GLY A 473 25.34 4.39 9.36
CA GLY A 473 25.89 5.06 8.18
C GLY A 473 24.85 5.95 7.49
N GLU A 474 25.18 6.39 6.28
CA GLU A 474 24.19 6.87 5.31
C GLU A 474 23.76 5.73 4.37
N GLY A 475 22.55 5.83 3.82
CA GLY A 475 21.99 4.79 2.97
C GLY A 475 20.58 5.10 2.48
N TYR A 476 19.96 4.12 1.85
CA TYR A 476 18.59 4.20 1.37
C TYR A 476 17.91 2.83 1.35
N LEU A 477 16.58 2.84 1.46
CA LEU A 477 15.76 1.65 1.30
C LEU A 477 15.31 1.55 -0.16
N THR A 478 15.44 0.37 -0.75
CA THR A 478 14.74 0.02 -1.99
C THR A 478 13.70 -1.05 -1.65
N VAL A 479 12.46 -0.85 -2.08
CA VAL A 479 11.39 -1.85 -1.99
C VAL A 479 10.96 -2.24 -3.39
N SER A 480 10.93 -3.54 -3.69
CA SER A 480 10.65 -4.08 -5.02
C SER A 480 9.94 -5.43 -4.96
N PRO A 481 9.21 -5.83 -6.02
CA PRO A 481 8.75 -7.20 -6.14
C PRO A 481 9.92 -8.15 -6.42
N ASP A 482 9.89 -9.32 -5.79
CA ASP A 482 10.94 -10.34 -5.88
C ASP A 482 10.74 -11.26 -7.12
N PRO A 483 11.81 -11.53 -7.92
CA PRO A 483 11.75 -12.48 -9.03
C PRO A 483 11.66 -13.97 -8.62
N ASN A 484 11.98 -14.33 -7.37
CA ASN A 484 11.97 -15.72 -6.89
C ASN A 484 10.58 -16.18 -6.41
N THR A 485 10.33 -17.49 -6.48
CA THR A 485 9.16 -18.11 -5.82
C THR A 485 9.49 -18.47 -4.37
N LEU A 486 8.47 -18.58 -3.51
CA LEU A 486 8.67 -19.06 -2.13
C LEU A 486 9.34 -20.45 -2.11
N SER A 487 8.93 -21.32 -3.04
CA SER A 487 9.52 -22.64 -3.26
C SER A 487 10.98 -22.62 -3.73
N ALA A 488 11.51 -21.48 -4.20
CA ALA A 488 12.93 -21.34 -4.52
C ALA A 488 13.77 -21.14 -3.27
N TYR A 489 13.29 -20.34 -2.31
CA TYR A 489 13.91 -20.19 -0.99
C TYR A 489 13.77 -21.47 -0.16
N GLU A 490 12.59 -22.10 -0.13
CA GLU A 490 12.37 -23.39 0.55
C GLU A 490 13.28 -24.51 -0.01
N GLY A 491 13.58 -24.46 -1.31
CA GLY A 491 14.48 -25.40 -1.98
C GLY A 491 15.98 -25.04 -1.94
N GLY A 492 16.33 -23.84 -1.47
CA GLY A 492 17.72 -23.33 -1.52
C GLY A 492 18.28 -23.15 -2.93
N TRP A 493 17.41 -22.86 -3.90
CA TRP A 493 17.77 -22.61 -5.31
C TRP A 493 17.27 -21.24 -5.80
N ASP A 494 17.09 -20.30 -4.87
CA ASP A 494 16.86 -18.89 -5.19
C ASP A 494 18.02 -18.25 -5.95
N SER A 495 17.71 -17.17 -6.65
CA SER A 495 18.68 -16.31 -7.33
C SER A 495 18.71 -14.96 -6.62
N TRP A 496 19.90 -14.45 -6.31
CA TRP A 496 20.02 -13.13 -5.67
C TRP A 496 19.50 -12.04 -6.62
N PRO A 497 18.40 -11.32 -6.28
CA PRO A 497 17.85 -10.34 -7.19
C PRO A 497 18.80 -9.15 -7.39
N THR A 498 18.64 -8.45 -8.52
CA THR A 498 19.27 -7.13 -8.70
C THR A 498 18.27 -6.06 -8.24
N PRO A 499 18.49 -5.38 -7.09
CA PRO A 499 17.57 -4.34 -6.65
C PRO A 499 17.49 -3.21 -7.69
N PRO A 500 16.28 -2.70 -8.00
CA PRO A 500 16.16 -1.53 -8.87
C PRO A 500 16.83 -0.32 -8.23
N ASN A 501 17.39 0.57 -9.04
CA ASN A 501 17.90 1.83 -8.56
C ASN A 501 16.71 2.76 -8.25
N SER A 502 16.10 2.58 -7.07
CA SER A 502 14.95 3.33 -6.57
C SER A 502 15.17 3.66 -5.09
N SER A 503 14.96 4.92 -4.69
CA SER A 503 15.02 5.33 -3.28
C SER A 503 13.62 5.51 -2.73
N ASN A 504 13.14 4.55 -1.94
CA ASN A 504 11.90 4.72 -1.17
C ASN A 504 12.13 5.71 -0.04
N LEU A 505 13.20 5.56 0.76
CA LEU A 505 13.62 6.55 1.75
C LEU A 505 15.14 6.61 1.85
N ASN A 506 15.69 7.72 2.34
CA ASN A 506 17.12 7.90 2.57
C ASN A 506 17.36 8.31 4.02
N TRP A 507 18.51 7.92 4.57
CA TRP A 507 18.91 8.28 5.94
C TRP A 507 20.38 8.67 6.02
N LYS A 508 20.71 9.41 7.08
CA LYS A 508 22.07 9.56 7.63
C LYS A 508 22.17 8.83 8.97
N ARG A 509 23.38 8.82 9.54
CA ARG A 509 23.67 8.22 10.86
C ARG A 509 22.76 8.80 11.95
N SER A 510 22.19 7.94 12.77
CA SER A 510 21.31 8.25 13.90
C SER A 510 20.03 8.99 13.53
N GLU A 511 19.54 8.84 12.30
CA GLU A 511 18.20 9.25 11.89
C GLU A 511 17.22 8.08 11.99
N THR A 512 15.96 8.37 12.34
CA THR A 512 14.84 7.44 12.18
C THR A 512 13.91 8.02 11.11
N VAL A 513 13.72 7.29 10.01
CA VAL A 513 13.06 7.80 8.80
C VAL A 513 11.91 6.86 8.39
N PRO A 514 10.64 7.29 8.49
CA PRO A 514 9.50 6.65 7.86
C PRO A 514 9.29 7.16 6.42
N ASN A 515 8.72 6.34 5.55
CA ASN A 515 8.01 6.77 4.33
C ASN A 515 6.87 5.77 4.00
N LEU A 516 5.84 6.28 3.33
CA LEU A 516 4.85 5.45 2.63
C LEU A 516 5.50 4.67 1.47
N VAL A 517 5.12 3.40 1.31
CA VAL A 517 5.51 2.58 0.18
C VAL A 517 4.29 1.93 -0.45
N GLN A 518 4.12 2.13 -1.76
CA GLN A 518 3.19 1.35 -2.59
C GLN A 518 3.96 0.25 -3.32
N ALA A 519 4.02 -0.95 -2.73
CA ALA A 519 4.77 -2.09 -3.28
C ALA A 519 3.86 -3.00 -4.11
N GLY A 520 4.22 -3.28 -5.37
CA GLY A 520 3.57 -4.33 -6.16
C GLY A 520 3.95 -5.73 -5.67
N MET A 521 3.06 -6.72 -5.80
CA MET A 521 3.33 -8.11 -5.37
C MET A 521 4.20 -8.94 -6.33
N GLY A 522 4.46 -8.40 -7.53
CA GLY A 522 5.17 -9.11 -8.60
C GLY A 522 4.37 -10.30 -9.16
N ASN A 523 5.08 -11.29 -9.71
CA ASN A 523 4.47 -12.54 -10.18
C ASN A 523 4.39 -13.60 -9.07
N ASN A 524 5.18 -13.45 -8.00
CA ASN A 524 5.41 -14.48 -6.99
C ASN A 524 4.68 -14.22 -5.67
N GLY A 525 4.14 -13.01 -5.48
CA GLY A 525 3.49 -12.62 -4.24
C GLY A 525 4.46 -12.24 -3.11
N ILE A 526 5.70 -11.85 -3.46
CA ILE A 526 6.80 -11.58 -2.53
C ILE A 526 7.35 -10.16 -2.78
N VAL A 527 7.66 -9.45 -1.69
CA VAL A 527 8.22 -8.09 -1.70
C VAL A 527 9.54 -8.06 -0.95
N ASP A 528 10.58 -7.51 -1.57
CA ASP A 528 11.90 -7.30 -0.97
C ASP A 528 12.02 -5.93 -0.30
N PHE A 529 12.78 -5.87 0.79
CA PHE A 529 13.18 -4.66 1.49
C PHE A 529 14.71 -4.63 1.59
N TRP A 530 15.36 -3.87 0.71
CA TRP A 530 16.81 -3.84 0.55
C TRP A 530 17.46 -2.71 1.35
N ASN A 531 18.40 -3.03 2.24
CA ASN A 531 19.32 -2.06 2.81
C ASN A 531 20.40 -1.71 1.78
N ARG A 532 20.32 -0.52 1.18
CA ARG A 532 21.33 -0.04 0.21
C ARG A 532 22.46 0.77 0.85
N GLY A 533 22.49 0.86 2.19
CA GLY A 533 23.64 1.34 2.98
C GLY A 533 24.70 0.25 3.22
N TRP A 534 25.80 0.61 3.89
CA TRP A 534 26.90 -0.31 4.21
C TRP A 534 26.90 -0.82 5.65
N ASP A 535 26.26 -0.10 6.56
CA ASP A 535 26.03 -0.52 7.94
C ASP A 535 24.67 -1.21 8.07
N ASP A 536 24.54 -2.08 9.08
CA ASP A 536 23.25 -2.61 9.50
C ASP A 536 22.26 -1.49 9.90
N ILE A 537 20.99 -1.76 9.67
CA ILE A 537 19.87 -0.91 10.08
C ILE A 537 18.83 -1.75 10.82
N ASP A 538 17.97 -1.09 11.60
CA ASP A 538 16.71 -1.70 11.98
C ASP A 538 15.60 -1.27 11.03
N LEU A 539 14.78 -2.24 10.60
CA LEU A 539 13.65 -2.06 9.70
C LEU A 539 12.35 -2.39 10.44
N VAL A 540 11.36 -1.52 10.27
CA VAL A 540 9.99 -1.73 10.72
C VAL A 540 9.06 -1.59 9.51
N VAL A 541 8.10 -2.50 9.38
CA VAL A 541 7.09 -2.50 8.31
C VAL A 541 5.69 -2.57 8.95
N ASP A 542 4.91 -1.50 8.78
CA ASP A 542 3.48 -1.45 9.11
C ASP A 542 2.65 -1.52 7.81
N ILE A 543 1.51 -2.22 7.79
CA ILE A 543 0.55 -2.24 6.67
C ILE A 543 -0.72 -1.44 6.96
N PHE A 544 -1.21 -0.72 5.94
CA PHE A 544 -2.36 0.20 6.01
C PHE A 544 -3.48 -0.19 5.02
N GLY A 545 -3.27 -1.24 4.22
CA GLY A 545 -4.24 -1.73 3.25
C GLY A 545 -3.60 -2.40 2.04
N VAL A 546 -4.45 -2.89 1.14
CA VAL A 546 -4.08 -3.57 -0.10
C VAL A 546 -4.85 -3.02 -1.29
N TYR A 547 -4.29 -3.16 -2.49
CA TYR A 547 -5.02 -3.03 -3.74
C TYR A 547 -5.38 -4.42 -4.24
N GLN A 548 -6.67 -4.68 -4.44
CA GLN A 548 -7.20 -5.97 -4.86
C GLN A 548 -7.92 -5.90 -6.21
N THR A 549 -7.79 -6.98 -6.99
CA THR A 549 -8.67 -7.31 -8.11
C THR A 549 -9.81 -8.22 -7.63
N ASN A 550 -10.54 -8.78 -8.60
CA ASN A 550 -11.37 -9.97 -8.42
C ASN A 550 -10.48 -11.21 -8.24
#